data_AF-A0A6P0DSK4-F1
#
_entry.id   AF-A0A6P0DSK4-F1
#
_cell.length_a   1.000
_cell.length_b   1.000
_cell.length_c   1.000
_cell.angle_alpha   90.00
_cell.angle_beta   90.00
_cell.angle_gamma   90.00
#
_symmetry.space_group_name_H-M   'P 1'
#
loop_
_entity.id
_entity.type
_entity.pdbx_description
1 polymer ?
#
loop_
_entity_poly.entity_id
_entity_poly.type
_entity_poly.pdbx_seq_one_letter_code
_entity_poly.pdbx_strand_id
1 'polypeptide(L)'
;MYHKWLDHWDEQRARRGEEAKKTTAFVLDSCLAFPGEKRVGTIEEFCALADQALADSSFYDEPSESDDGFALQNGWLKFPSDISTDVEENNFVWAKVTESGSRNQALVIFHHWNATRRNYQIAKYFSQRGITTVEIAMPYHFERSRPGSLYAEDMLSSDLGRTIQSLR
;
A
#
# COMPACT_ATOMS: atom_id res chain seq x y z
N MET A 1 20.67 18.60 27.00
CA MET A 1 20.73 17.15 27.36
C MET A 1 19.63 16.36 26.69
N TYR A 2 18.35 16.79 26.76
CA TYR A 2 17.23 16.10 26.11
C TYR A 2 17.37 15.95 24.59
N HIS A 3 17.70 17.02 23.86
CA HIS A 3 17.85 16.97 22.40
C HIS A 3 18.92 15.97 21.94
N LYS A 4 20.12 16.00 22.54
CA LYS A 4 21.19 15.03 22.23
C LYS A 4 20.79 13.58 22.47
N TRP A 5 19.97 13.32 23.49
CA TRP A 5 19.47 11.98 23.77
C TRP A 5 18.43 11.55 22.72
N LEU A 6 17.53 12.46 22.33
CA LEU A 6 16.53 12.22 21.29
C LEU A 6 17.21 11.95 19.94
N ASP A 7 18.18 12.78 19.55
CA ASP A 7 18.95 12.63 18.31
C ASP A 7 19.65 11.27 18.26
N HIS A 8 20.31 10.88 19.36
CA HIS A 8 20.98 9.58 19.43
C HIS A 8 20.00 8.41 19.38
N TRP A 9 18.83 8.55 20.00
CA TRP A 9 17.77 7.55 19.94
C TRP A 9 17.23 7.41 18.51
N ASP A 10 16.99 8.51 17.81
CA ASP A 10 16.57 8.52 16.41
C ASP A 10 17.62 7.91 15.49
N GLU A 11 18.90 8.27 15.64
CA GLU A 11 20.02 7.67 14.89
C GLU A 11 20.11 6.15 15.08
N GLN A 12 19.97 5.66 16.32
CA GLN A 12 19.97 4.22 16.58
C GLN A 12 18.78 3.52 15.93
N ARG A 13 17.60 4.14 15.89
CA ARG A 13 16.43 3.58 15.20
C ARG A 13 16.63 3.56 13.69
N ALA A 14 17.18 4.63 13.12
CA ALA A 14 17.51 4.70 11.70
C ALA A 14 18.50 3.57 11.35
N ARG A 15 19.59 3.42 12.10
CA ARG A 15 20.58 2.37 11.88
C ARG A 15 19.99 0.96 11.94
N ARG A 16 19.15 0.65 12.93
CA ARG A 16 18.45 -0.64 13.01
C ARG A 16 17.53 -0.87 11.82
N GLY A 17 16.91 0.19 11.30
CA GLY A 17 16.11 0.13 10.08
C GLY A 17 16.94 -0.17 8.83
N GLU A 18 18.21 0.26 8.79
CA GLU A 18 19.14 -0.02 7.68
C GLU A 18 19.75 -1.44 7.76
N GLU A 19 19.93 -2.01 8.95
CA GLU A 19 20.59 -3.32 9.13
C GLU A 19 19.95 -4.47 8.33
N ALA A 20 18.64 -4.40 8.09
CA ALA A 20 17.91 -5.41 7.32
C ALA A 20 17.71 -5.04 5.84
N LYS A 21 18.06 -3.82 5.42
CA LYS A 21 17.96 -3.37 4.03
C LYS A 21 19.13 -3.92 3.22
N LYS A 22 18.83 -4.30 1.99
CA LYS A 22 19.83 -4.79 1.03
C LYS A 22 19.92 -3.80 -0.12
N THR A 23 21.14 -3.57 -0.61
CA THR A 23 21.33 -2.86 -1.87
C THR A 23 20.66 -3.65 -2.98
N THR A 24 19.74 -3.01 -3.67
CA THR A 24 18.99 -3.56 -4.79
C THR A 24 19.28 -2.73 -6.04
N ALA A 25 19.25 -3.38 -7.20
CA ALA A 25 19.41 -2.67 -8.46
C ALA A 25 18.18 -1.79 -8.72
N PHE A 26 18.41 -0.58 -9.24
CA PHE A 26 17.32 0.28 -9.69
C PHE A 26 16.71 -0.29 -10.98
N VAL A 27 15.39 -0.35 -11.05
CA VAL A 27 14.63 -0.90 -12.18
C VAL A 27 13.53 0.07 -12.59
N LEU A 28 13.40 0.30 -13.90
CA LEU A 28 12.36 1.09 -14.53
C LEU A 28 11.29 0.16 -15.11
N ASP A 29 10.66 -0.71 -14.32
CA ASP A 29 9.78 -1.76 -14.86
C ASP A 29 8.50 -1.17 -15.48
N SER A 30 8.61 -0.72 -16.73
CA SER A 30 7.54 0.00 -17.41
C SER A 30 6.32 -0.86 -17.67
N CYS A 31 6.49 -2.19 -17.72
CA CYS A 31 5.38 -3.12 -17.87
C CYS A 31 4.49 -3.13 -16.62
N LEU A 32 5.05 -2.91 -15.42
CA LEU A 32 4.29 -2.78 -14.18
C LEU A 32 3.64 -1.40 -14.04
N ALA A 33 4.38 -0.33 -14.39
CA ALA A 33 3.84 1.03 -14.30
C ALA A 33 2.74 1.30 -15.34
N PHE A 34 2.96 0.88 -16.59
CA PHE A 34 2.13 1.20 -17.75
C PHE A 34 1.70 -0.08 -18.48
N PRO A 35 0.71 -0.83 -17.96
CA PRO A 35 0.22 -2.05 -18.58
C PRO A 35 -0.25 -1.81 -20.02
N GLY A 36 0.18 -2.66 -20.95
CA GLY A 36 -0.13 -2.55 -22.37
C GLY A 36 0.90 -1.77 -23.19
N GLU A 37 1.78 -1.00 -22.54
CA GLU A 37 2.87 -0.30 -23.20
C GLU A 37 4.07 -1.21 -23.49
N LYS A 38 4.92 -0.76 -24.41
CA LYS A 38 6.17 -1.46 -24.71
C LYS A 38 7.14 -1.35 -23.53
N ARG A 39 7.91 -2.41 -23.31
CA ARG A 39 9.02 -2.38 -22.36
C ARG A 39 10.05 -1.35 -22.81
N VAL A 40 10.36 -0.40 -21.93
CA VAL A 40 11.41 0.61 -22.16
C VAL A 40 12.64 0.34 -21.29
N GLY A 41 13.80 0.82 -21.73
CA GLY A 41 15.08 0.55 -21.08
C GLY A 41 15.79 1.79 -20.54
N THR A 42 15.35 2.98 -20.95
CA THR A 42 15.99 4.25 -20.60
C THR A 42 15.09 5.12 -19.72
N ILE A 43 15.69 6.05 -18.98
CA ILE A 43 14.95 6.99 -18.14
C ILE A 43 14.11 7.91 -19.02
N GLU A 44 14.66 8.36 -20.15
CA GLU A 44 13.98 9.25 -21.10
C GLU A 44 12.70 8.63 -21.66
N GLU A 45 12.76 7.37 -22.09
CA GLU A 45 11.58 6.64 -22.56
C GLU A 45 10.56 6.41 -21.44
N PHE A 46 11.02 6.09 -20.22
CA PHE A 46 10.13 5.91 -19.08
C PHE A 46 9.41 7.21 -18.70
N CYS A 47 10.13 8.34 -18.70
CA CYS A 47 9.53 9.66 -18.49
C CYS A 47 8.52 10.01 -19.58
N ALA A 48 8.78 9.67 -20.85
CA ALA A 48 7.83 9.89 -21.92
C ALA A 48 6.53 9.08 -21.74
N LEU A 49 6.60 7.86 -21.19
CA LEU A 49 5.42 7.09 -20.81
C LEU A 49 4.70 7.70 -19.59
N ALA A 50 5.46 8.19 -18.61
CA ALA A 50 4.90 8.87 -17.44
C ALA A 50 4.15 10.15 -17.85
N ASP A 51 4.69 10.95 -18.77
CA ASP A 51 4.03 12.15 -19.29
C ASP A 51 2.71 11.80 -20.02
N GLN A 52 2.70 10.69 -20.76
CA GLN A 52 1.47 10.19 -21.40
C GLN A 52 0.44 9.75 -20.36
N ALA A 53 0.86 9.00 -19.33
CA ALA A 53 -0.01 8.57 -18.23
C ALA A 53 -0.58 9.77 -17.45
N LEU A 54 0.22 10.82 -17.22
CA LEU A 54 -0.26 12.05 -16.58
C LEU A 54 -1.25 12.84 -17.44
N ALA A 55 -1.12 12.76 -18.76
CA ALA A 55 -2.06 13.38 -19.70
C ALA A 55 -3.36 12.58 -19.85
N ASP A 56 -3.36 11.29 -19.54
CA ASP A 56 -4.54 10.43 -19.53
C ASP A 56 -5.27 10.51 -18.19
N SER A 57 -6.42 11.18 -18.17
CA SER A 57 -7.24 11.30 -16.97
C SER A 57 -7.77 9.96 -16.45
N SER A 58 -7.78 8.91 -17.29
CA SER A 58 -8.27 7.57 -16.93
C SER A 58 -7.19 6.64 -16.37
N PHE A 59 -5.94 7.11 -16.26
CA PHE A 59 -4.82 6.25 -15.86
C PHE A 59 -4.99 5.60 -14.47
N TYR A 60 -5.69 6.31 -13.57
CA TYR A 60 -6.04 5.87 -12.21
C TYR A 60 -7.51 5.45 -12.08
N ASP A 61 -8.22 5.31 -13.19
CA ASP A 61 -9.59 4.79 -13.16
C ASP A 61 -9.56 3.29 -12.79
N GLU A 62 -10.66 2.83 -12.20
CA GLU A 62 -10.85 1.42 -11.82
C GLU A 62 -10.72 0.53 -13.06
N PRO A 63 -9.82 -0.46 -13.08
CA PRO A 63 -9.65 -1.35 -14.21
C PRO A 63 -10.81 -2.36 -14.30
N SER A 64 -11.96 -1.90 -14.81
CA SER A 64 -13.24 -2.60 -14.99
C SER A 64 -13.88 -3.15 -13.70
N GLU A 65 -15.20 -3.02 -13.57
CA GLU A 65 -15.93 -3.58 -12.42
C GLU A 65 -15.70 -5.09 -12.32
N SER A 66 -15.02 -5.53 -11.26
CA SER A 66 -14.93 -6.95 -10.93
C SER A 66 -16.18 -7.39 -10.18
N ASP A 67 -16.92 -8.35 -10.76
CA ASP A 67 -18.08 -9.01 -10.14
C ASP A 67 -17.68 -10.02 -9.04
N ASP A 68 -16.38 -10.14 -8.71
CA ASP A 68 -15.87 -11.14 -7.76
C ASP A 68 -16.35 -10.93 -6.30
N GLY A 69 -17.04 -9.82 -6.04
CA GLY A 69 -17.74 -9.55 -4.79
C GLY A 69 -16.81 -9.37 -3.59
N PHE A 70 -17.41 -9.34 -2.40
CA PHE A 70 -16.67 -9.17 -1.15
C PHE A 70 -17.21 -10.09 -0.05
N ALA A 71 -16.34 -10.44 0.89
CA ALA A 71 -16.69 -11.19 2.08
C ALA A 71 -16.47 -10.32 3.34
N LEU A 72 -17.53 -10.15 4.15
CA LEU A 72 -17.44 -9.54 5.47
C LEU A 72 -17.74 -10.60 6.54
N GLN A 73 -16.74 -10.96 7.34
CA GLN A 73 -16.88 -11.96 8.40
C GLN A 73 -16.11 -11.53 9.66
N ASN A 74 -16.78 -11.54 10.81
CA ASN A 74 -16.16 -11.19 12.11
C ASN A 74 -15.40 -9.84 12.10
N GLY A 75 -15.98 -8.84 11.42
CA GLY A 75 -15.38 -7.51 11.26
C GLY A 75 -14.13 -7.49 10.39
N TRP A 76 -13.95 -8.48 9.51
CA TRP A 76 -12.92 -8.49 8.47
C TRP A 76 -13.59 -8.46 7.10
N LEU A 77 -13.23 -7.45 6.32
CA LEU A 77 -13.63 -7.29 4.93
C LEU A 77 -12.49 -7.81 4.04
N LYS A 78 -12.83 -8.64 3.07
CA LYS A 78 -11.91 -9.17 2.05
C LYS A 78 -12.55 -9.07 0.66
N PHE A 79 -11.80 -8.59 -0.32
CA PHE A 79 -12.19 -8.54 -1.73
C PHE A 79 -10.92 -8.59 -2.62
N PRO A 80 -11.02 -8.96 -3.91
CA PRO A 80 -9.86 -8.95 -4.78
C PRO A 80 -9.37 -7.53 -5.06
N SER A 81 -8.07 -7.39 -5.29
CA SER A 81 -7.46 -6.16 -5.78
C SER A 81 -7.60 -6.12 -7.31
N ASP A 82 -7.95 -4.97 -7.87
CA ASP A 82 -8.08 -4.83 -9.33
C ASP A 82 -6.73 -4.98 -10.05
N ILE A 83 -5.64 -4.75 -9.30
CA ILE A 83 -4.28 -5.01 -9.74
C ILE A 83 -3.82 -6.37 -9.25
N SER A 84 -3.49 -7.23 -10.21
CA SER A 84 -2.81 -8.51 -9.98
C SER A 84 -1.30 -8.35 -10.00
N THR A 85 -0.63 -9.00 -9.06
CA THR A 85 0.81 -8.99 -8.84
C THR A 85 1.35 -10.42 -8.75
N ASP A 86 2.68 -10.55 -8.74
CA ASP A 86 3.39 -11.81 -8.51
C ASP A 86 3.27 -12.34 -7.06
N VAL A 87 2.65 -11.56 -6.17
CA VAL A 87 2.41 -11.92 -4.76
C VAL A 87 0.93 -12.21 -4.57
N GLU A 88 0.59 -13.49 -4.41
CA GLU A 88 -0.80 -13.96 -4.26
C GLU A 88 -1.51 -13.27 -3.09
N GLU A 89 -0.82 -13.07 -1.96
CA GLU A 89 -1.35 -12.39 -0.78
C GLU A 89 -1.73 -10.94 -1.09
N ASN A 90 -0.97 -10.26 -1.95
CA ASN A 90 -1.19 -8.86 -2.29
C ASN A 90 -2.36 -8.66 -3.25
N ASN A 91 -2.82 -9.72 -3.92
CA ASN A 91 -3.94 -9.70 -4.86
C ASN A 91 -5.31 -9.70 -4.16
N PHE A 92 -5.34 -9.76 -2.83
CA PHE A 92 -6.56 -9.61 -2.04
C PHE A 92 -6.42 -8.44 -1.06
N VAL A 93 -7.38 -7.53 -1.10
CA VAL A 93 -7.49 -6.44 -0.14
C VAL A 93 -8.09 -6.97 1.15
N TRP A 94 -7.48 -6.62 2.28
CA TRP A 94 -7.98 -6.92 3.61
C TRP A 94 -8.22 -5.64 4.40
N ALA A 95 -9.34 -5.55 5.08
CA ALA A 95 -9.66 -4.42 5.95
C ALA A 95 -10.29 -4.88 7.25
N LYS A 96 -9.92 -4.22 8.36
CA LYS A 96 -10.59 -4.42 9.65
C LYS A 96 -11.70 -3.40 9.79
N VAL A 97 -12.93 -3.86 9.98
CA VAL A 97 -14.10 -3.02 10.18
C VAL A 97 -14.41 -2.94 11.67
N THR A 98 -14.45 -1.72 12.20
CA THR A 98 -14.97 -1.40 13.53
C THR A 98 -16.30 -0.68 13.36
N GLU A 99 -17.39 -1.42 13.54
CA GLU A 99 -18.74 -0.90 13.35
C GLU A 99 -19.12 0.12 14.43
N SER A 100 -19.87 1.13 14.00
CA SER A 100 -20.47 2.13 14.89
C SER A 100 -21.92 1.81 15.28
N GLY A 101 -22.53 0.79 14.67
CA GLY A 101 -23.96 0.53 14.70
C GLY A 101 -24.78 1.42 13.74
N SER A 102 -24.15 2.41 13.10
CA SER A 102 -24.74 3.24 12.05
C SER A 102 -24.16 2.91 10.67
N ARG A 103 -24.98 3.09 9.62
CA ARG A 103 -24.59 2.95 8.22
C ARG A 103 -24.51 4.29 7.48
N ASN A 104 -24.61 5.41 8.20
CA ASN A 104 -24.69 6.73 7.59
C ASN A 104 -23.33 7.26 7.09
N GLN A 105 -22.23 6.80 7.70
CA GLN A 105 -20.89 7.33 7.45
C GLN A 105 -19.82 6.29 7.77
N ALA A 106 -18.77 6.30 6.96
CA ALA A 106 -17.60 5.47 7.14
C ALA A 106 -16.30 6.30 7.01
N LEU A 107 -15.27 5.90 7.75
CA LEU A 107 -13.92 6.45 7.65
C LEU A 107 -12.96 5.33 7.25
N VAL A 108 -12.27 5.51 6.13
CA VAL A 108 -11.19 4.59 5.70
C VAL A 108 -9.85 5.14 6.19
N ILE A 109 -9.09 4.32 6.90
CA ILE A 109 -7.77 4.67 7.43
C ILE A 109 -6.69 3.92 6.66
N PHE A 110 -5.79 4.68 6.04
CA PHE A 110 -4.53 4.22 5.50
C PHE A 110 -3.46 4.35 6.58
N HIS A 111 -2.78 3.26 6.91
CA HIS A 111 -1.67 3.28 7.86
C HIS A 111 -0.40 3.82 7.19
N HIS A 112 0.61 4.18 7.98
CA HIS A 112 1.90 4.60 7.42
C HIS A 112 2.68 3.41 6.82
N TRP A 113 3.69 3.71 6.01
CA TRP A 113 4.62 2.70 5.48
C TRP A 113 5.34 1.95 6.61
N ASN A 114 5.49 0.63 6.46
CA ASN A 114 6.07 -0.28 7.45
C ASN A 114 5.33 -0.32 8.80
N ALA A 115 4.04 0.03 8.82
CA ALA A 115 3.21 -0.25 9.99
C ALA A 115 3.19 -1.76 10.27
N THR A 116 3.40 -2.13 11.54
CA THR A 116 3.37 -3.54 11.99
C THR A 116 2.03 -3.92 12.62
N ARG A 117 1.14 -2.94 12.82
CA ARG A 117 -0.22 -3.15 13.34
C ARG A 117 -1.16 -2.03 12.91
N ARG A 118 -2.44 -2.36 12.86
CA ARG A 118 -3.56 -1.40 12.79
C ARG A 118 -3.73 -0.65 14.11
N ASN A 119 -4.40 0.51 14.10
CA ASN A 119 -4.63 1.35 15.27
C ASN A 119 -6.09 1.29 15.73
N TYR A 120 -6.41 0.20 16.43
CA TYR A 120 -7.74 -0.04 16.99
C TYR A 120 -8.24 1.09 17.91
N GLN A 121 -7.35 1.85 18.57
CA GLN A 121 -7.78 2.93 19.46
C GLN A 121 -8.45 4.07 18.66
N ILE A 122 -7.88 4.41 17.51
CA ILE A 122 -8.45 5.42 16.59
C ILE A 122 -9.78 4.89 16.04
N ALA A 123 -9.80 3.64 15.57
CA ALA A 123 -11.01 3.04 15.02
C ALA A 123 -12.15 2.99 16.05
N LYS A 124 -11.86 2.59 17.29
CA LYS A 124 -12.82 2.59 18.40
C LYS A 124 -13.31 4.00 18.76
N TYR A 125 -12.41 4.99 18.76
CA TYR A 125 -12.77 6.37 19.08
C TYR A 125 -13.83 6.94 18.12
N PHE A 126 -13.67 6.69 16.82
CA PHE A 126 -14.61 7.13 15.80
C PHE A 126 -15.88 6.28 15.76
N SER A 127 -15.77 4.95 15.95
CA SER A 127 -16.95 4.09 15.98
C SER A 127 -17.90 4.42 17.13
N GLN A 128 -17.37 4.76 18.31
CA GLN A 128 -18.15 5.25 19.44
C GLN A 128 -18.87 6.58 19.18
N ARG A 129 -18.47 7.32 18.14
CA ARG A 129 -19.08 8.59 17.71
C ARG A 129 -20.02 8.43 16.51
N GLY A 130 -20.40 7.20 16.18
CA GLY A 130 -21.31 6.93 15.08
C GLY A 130 -20.66 6.88 13.70
N ILE A 131 -19.33 6.69 13.62
CA ILE A 131 -18.58 6.58 12.36
C ILE A 131 -17.95 5.19 12.24
N THR A 132 -18.48 4.36 11.35
CA THR A 132 -17.89 3.03 11.10
C THR A 132 -16.48 3.22 10.54
N THR A 133 -15.47 2.62 11.16
CA THR A 133 -14.08 2.82 10.74
C THR A 133 -13.54 1.57 10.08
N VAL A 134 -12.86 1.73 8.94
CA VAL A 134 -12.32 0.66 8.10
C VAL A 134 -10.81 0.86 7.97
N GLU A 135 -10.02 -0.02 8.57
CA GLU A 135 -8.57 0.02 8.55
C GLU A 135 -8.02 -0.93 7.47
N ILE A 136 -7.68 -0.38 6.30
CA ILE A 136 -7.26 -1.14 5.12
C ILE A 136 -5.79 -1.59 5.24
N ALA A 137 -5.46 -2.78 4.73
CA ALA A 137 -4.10 -3.18 4.43
C ALA A 137 -3.68 -2.55 3.11
N MET A 138 -2.73 -1.62 3.15
CA MET A 138 -2.08 -1.11 1.95
C MET A 138 -1.26 -2.22 1.26
N PRO A 139 -0.93 -2.07 -0.03
CA PRO A 139 -0.13 -3.07 -0.74
C PRO A 139 1.13 -3.47 0.01
N TYR A 140 1.43 -4.77 0.00
CA TYR A 140 2.58 -5.38 0.67
C TYR A 140 2.65 -5.22 2.21
N HIS A 141 1.56 -4.85 2.88
CA HIS A 141 1.47 -4.79 4.34
C HIS A 141 0.50 -5.82 4.92
N PHE A 142 0.71 -6.20 6.18
CA PHE A 142 -0.18 -7.09 6.94
C PHE A 142 -0.51 -8.38 6.17
N GLU A 143 -1.80 -8.67 5.95
CA GLU A 143 -2.29 -9.83 5.21
C GLU A 143 -1.92 -9.79 3.72
N ARG A 144 -1.46 -8.64 3.21
CA ARG A 144 -0.97 -8.45 1.83
C ARG A 144 0.55 -8.55 1.72
N SER A 145 1.27 -8.82 2.82
CA SER A 145 2.73 -8.90 2.83
C SER A 145 3.22 -10.11 2.03
N ARG A 146 4.32 -9.93 1.30
CA ARG A 146 5.05 -11.05 0.68
C ARG A 146 5.52 -12.03 1.77
N PRO A 147 5.37 -13.35 1.59
CA PRO A 147 5.87 -14.35 2.53
C PRO A 147 7.37 -14.17 2.82
N GLY A 148 7.71 -14.15 4.10
CA GLY A 148 9.10 -13.98 4.56
C GLY A 148 9.64 -12.55 4.51
N SER A 149 8.86 -11.59 4.02
CA SER A 149 9.27 -10.18 4.08
C SER A 149 9.20 -9.64 5.50
N LEU A 150 10.16 -8.78 5.85
CA LEU A 150 10.19 -8.04 7.11
C LEU A 150 9.55 -6.65 6.99
N TYR A 151 9.43 -6.15 5.76
CA TYR A 151 8.98 -4.79 5.43
C TYR A 151 8.10 -4.78 4.19
N ALA A 152 7.31 -3.73 4.03
CA ALA A 152 6.55 -3.52 2.80
C ALA A 152 7.41 -2.85 1.73
N GLU A 153 8.60 -3.42 1.47
CA GLU A 153 9.59 -2.83 0.57
C GLU A 153 9.10 -2.79 -0.88
N ASP A 154 8.29 -3.76 -1.30
CA ASP A 154 7.73 -3.80 -2.65
C ASP A 154 6.76 -2.64 -2.94
N MET A 155 6.12 -2.05 -1.92
CA MET A 155 5.26 -0.88 -2.11
C MET A 155 6.06 0.37 -2.49
N LEU A 156 7.26 0.52 -1.93
CA LEU A 156 8.17 1.64 -2.16
C LEU A 156 9.59 1.07 -2.33
N SER A 157 9.88 0.61 -3.55
CA SER A 157 11.08 -0.18 -3.86
C SER A 157 12.01 0.57 -4.83
N SER A 158 13.18 -0.03 -5.10
CA SER A 158 14.07 0.40 -6.19
C SER A 158 13.56 0.06 -7.58
N ASP A 159 12.49 -0.72 -7.67
CA ASP A 159 11.70 -0.90 -8.88
C ASP A 159 10.61 0.19 -8.93
N LEU A 160 10.85 1.21 -9.75
CA LEU A 160 9.94 2.33 -9.92
C LEU A 160 8.61 1.88 -10.53
N GLY A 161 8.65 0.85 -11.39
CA GLY A 161 7.46 0.27 -12.00
C GLY A 161 6.51 -0.32 -10.97
N ARG A 162 7.05 -1.15 -10.09
CA ARG A 162 6.33 -1.75 -8.96
C ARG A 162 5.82 -0.72 -7.97
N THR A 163 6.61 0.33 -7.72
CA THR A 163 6.22 1.43 -6.84
C THR A 163 5.00 2.17 -7.40
N ILE A 164 4.98 2.45 -8.71
CA ILE A 164 3.83 3.06 -9.37
C ILE A 164 2.63 2.11 -9.35
N GLN A 165 2.82 0.84 -9.69
CA GLN A 165 1.76 -0.18 -9.64
C GLN A 165 1.08 -0.26 -8.26
N SER A 166 1.85 -0.10 -7.18
CA SER A 166 1.34 -0.15 -5.80
C SER A 166 0.48 1.05 -5.39
N LEU A 167 0.48 2.11 -6.19
CA LEU A 167 -0.25 3.35 -5.92
C LEU A 167 -1.32 3.63 -6.98
N ARG A 168 -1.52 2.71 -7.92
CA ARG A 168 -2.64 2.70 -8.86
C ARG A 168 -3.82 1.98 -8.22
#